data_AF-A0AA41K3U2-F1
#
_entry.id   AF-A0AA41K3U2-F1
#
_cell.length_a   1.000
_cell.length_b   1.000
_cell.length_c   1.000
_cell.angle_alpha   90.00
_cell.angle_beta   90.00
_cell.angle_gamma   90.00
#
_symmetry.space_group_name_H-M   'P 1'
#
loop_
_entity.id
_entity.type
_entity.pdbx_description
1 polymer ?
#
loop_
_entity_poly.entity_id
_entity_poly.type
_entity_poly.pdbx_seq_one_letter_code
_entity_poly.pdbx_strand_id
1 'polypeptide(L)'
;MEKNWRNCYLTMDKVVLKSKGFALTLVAESDWQCHVYFSKRSSFKKVYLGIERVEYVCSHLISGLTKKLMEGEGIYKHGDIDVFWIMSLFVGHASLYGNVSDMGFKLFCVEDGGHYLPTITLTQQCINDWVAQLSDLRMKYQSES
;
A
#
# COMPACT_ATOMS: atom_id res chain seq x y z
N MET A 1 8.36 23.16 -38.71
CA MET A 1 7.83 22.82 -37.38
C MET A 1 8.66 21.68 -36.82
N GLU A 2 9.77 22.01 -36.16
CA GLU A 2 10.59 21.02 -35.46
C GLU A 2 9.86 20.61 -34.18
N LYS A 3 9.50 19.34 -34.06
CA LYS A 3 9.00 18.77 -32.81
C LYS A 3 10.17 18.73 -31.82
N ASN A 4 10.11 19.57 -30.79
CA ASN A 4 11.03 19.55 -29.66
C ASN A 4 10.79 18.26 -28.85
N TRP A 5 11.51 17.19 -29.15
CA TRP A 5 11.54 15.94 -28.37
C TRP A 5 12.50 16.00 -27.17
N ARG A 6 12.85 17.19 -26.70
CA ARG A 6 13.79 17.35 -25.58
C ARG A 6 13.06 17.21 -24.25
N ASN A 7 13.36 16.09 -23.57
CA ASN A 7 13.07 15.76 -22.17
C ASN A 7 11.68 15.18 -21.85
N CYS A 8 11.31 14.05 -22.46
CA CYS A 8 10.41 13.10 -21.79
C CYS A 8 11.21 12.22 -20.83
N TYR A 9 11.79 12.80 -19.76
CA TYR A 9 12.12 11.99 -18.61
C TYR A 9 10.79 11.69 -17.92
N LEU A 10 10.24 10.49 -18.14
CA LEU A 10 9.20 9.94 -17.28
C LEU A 10 9.78 9.87 -15.86
N THR A 11 9.58 10.92 -15.06
CA THR A 11 9.95 10.88 -13.66
C THR A 11 8.98 9.95 -12.96
N MET A 12 9.45 8.76 -12.60
CA MET A 12 8.69 7.81 -11.79
C MET A 12 8.43 8.42 -10.42
N ASP A 13 7.16 8.53 -10.03
CA ASP A 13 6.83 8.97 -8.68
C ASP A 13 7.08 7.86 -7.68
N LYS A 14 7.60 8.25 -6.52
CA LYS A 14 7.89 7.32 -5.44
C LYS A 14 7.35 7.86 -4.13
N VAL A 15 6.44 7.11 -3.53
CA VAL A 15 5.89 7.38 -2.20
C VAL A 15 6.44 6.33 -1.22
N VAL A 16 6.99 6.78 -0.09
CA VAL A 16 7.52 5.90 0.96
C VAL A 16 6.72 6.12 2.23
N LEU A 17 5.75 5.23 2.45
CA LEU A 17 4.89 5.21 3.61
C LEU A 17 5.63 4.60 4.80
N LYS A 18 6.16 5.44 5.68
CA LYS A 18 7.01 5.02 6.80
C LYS A 18 6.19 4.82 8.08
N SER A 19 6.53 3.79 8.84
CA SER A 19 6.07 3.58 10.22
C SER A 19 7.26 3.28 11.13
N LYS A 20 7.01 2.97 12.41
CA LYS A 20 8.08 2.65 13.36
C LYS A 20 8.76 1.33 12.98
N GLY A 21 9.85 1.44 12.21
CA GLY A 21 10.72 0.32 11.85
C GLY A 21 10.41 -0.34 10.50
N PHE A 22 9.39 0.12 9.79
CA PHE A 22 8.98 -0.44 8.49
C PHE A 22 8.63 0.66 7.49
N ALA A 23 8.60 0.30 6.22
CA ALA A 23 8.02 1.14 5.18
C ALA A 23 7.36 0.31 4.07
N LEU A 24 6.22 0.80 3.59
CA LEU A 24 5.62 0.39 2.33
C LEU A 24 6.04 1.42 1.28
N THR A 25 6.60 0.98 0.15
CA THR A 25 7.04 1.86 -0.93
C THR A 25 6.20 1.60 -2.16
N LEU A 26 5.62 2.66 -2.70
CA LEU A 26 4.89 2.67 -3.97
C LEU A 26 5.78 3.37 -5.00
N VAL A 27 5.95 2.75 -6.16
CA VAL A 27 6.69 3.31 -7.30
C VAL A 27 5.74 3.32 -8.49
N ALA A 28 5.26 4.49 -8.88
CA ALA A 28 4.36 4.66 -10.01
C ALA A 28 5.17 4.95 -11.28
N GLU A 29 5.16 3.98 -12.19
CA GLU A 29 5.77 4.09 -13.53
C GLU A 29 4.80 4.74 -14.53
N SER A 30 3.51 4.45 -14.36
CA SER A 30 2.36 5.04 -15.07
C SER A 30 1.11 4.89 -14.22
N ASP A 31 -0.03 5.44 -14.67
CA ASP A 31 -1.34 5.24 -14.06
C ASP A 31 -1.75 3.77 -13.97
N TRP A 32 -1.36 2.94 -14.95
CA TRP A 32 -1.63 1.49 -14.98
C TRP A 32 -0.59 0.65 -14.24
N GLN A 33 0.51 1.25 -13.77
CA GLN A 33 1.67 0.50 -13.29
C GLN A 33 2.28 1.11 -12.02
N CYS A 34 1.84 0.59 -10.86
CA CYS A 34 2.34 0.92 -9.53
C CYS A 34 2.94 -0.32 -8.87
N HIS A 35 4.25 -0.29 -8.63
CA HIS A 35 4.97 -1.34 -7.91
C HIS A 35 4.95 -1.11 -6.40
N VAL A 36 4.66 -2.15 -5.63
CA VAL A 36 4.56 -2.11 -4.17
C VAL A 36 5.66 -2.97 -3.54
N TYR A 37 6.38 -2.37 -2.60
CA TYR A 37 7.46 -3.03 -1.86
C TYR A 37 7.27 -2.89 -0.35
N PHE A 38 7.59 -3.94 0.38
CA PHE A 38 7.73 -3.92 1.83
C PHE A 38 9.21 -3.79 2.21
N SER A 39 9.52 -3.04 3.26
CA SER A 39 10.88 -2.96 3.78
C SER A 39 10.94 -2.84 5.30
N LYS A 40 11.94 -3.49 5.90
CA LYS A 40 12.26 -3.37 7.32
C LYS A 40 13.49 -2.46 7.51
N ARG A 41 13.35 -1.44 8.35
CA ARG A 41 14.38 -0.39 8.58
C ARG A 41 15.73 -0.96 9.03
N SER A 42 15.73 -2.07 9.78
CA SER A 42 16.95 -2.64 10.37
C SER A 42 17.84 -3.37 9.37
N SER A 43 17.29 -3.87 8.26
CA SER A 43 18.04 -4.67 7.28
C SER A 43 17.99 -4.12 5.86
N PHE A 44 17.18 -3.08 5.61
CA PHE A 44 16.92 -2.52 4.28
C PHE A 44 16.57 -3.58 3.21
N LYS A 45 16.12 -4.77 3.62
CA LYS A 45 15.64 -5.79 2.70
C LYS A 45 14.33 -5.29 2.12
N LYS A 46 14.34 -5.00 0.82
CA LYS A 46 13.12 -4.73 0.05
C LYS A 46 12.57 -6.06 -0.42
N VAL A 47 11.34 -6.33 -0.02
CA VAL A 47 10.53 -7.43 -0.51
C VAL A 47 9.58 -6.84 -1.55
N TYR A 48 9.58 -7.41 -2.74
CA TYR A 48 8.60 -7.05 -3.77
C TYR A 48 7.28 -7.74 -3.48
N LEU A 49 6.21 -6.97 -3.30
CA LEU A 49 4.88 -7.51 -3.05
C LEU A 49 4.08 -7.67 -4.34
N GLY A 50 4.26 -6.75 -5.28
CA GLY A 50 3.62 -6.86 -6.57
C GLY A 50 3.34 -5.55 -7.26
N ILE A 51 2.40 -5.61 -8.19
CA ILE A 51 2.04 -4.51 -9.09
C ILE A 51 0.53 -4.45 -9.27
N GLU A 52 0.02 -3.24 -9.39
CA GLU A 52 -1.36 -2.92 -9.78
C GLU A 52 -1.44 -1.48 -10.29
N ARG A 53 -2.62 -1.03 -10.74
CA ARG A 53 -2.88 0.37 -11.10
C ARG A 53 -2.73 1.29 -9.88
N VAL A 54 -2.27 2.52 -10.11
CA VAL A 54 -2.13 3.53 -9.04
C VAL A 54 -3.45 3.75 -8.33
N GLU A 55 -4.54 3.92 -9.10
CA GLU A 55 -5.88 4.12 -8.55
C GLU A 55 -6.34 2.97 -7.66
N TYR A 56 -6.05 1.73 -8.06
CA TYR A 56 -6.41 0.54 -7.29
C TYR A 56 -5.65 0.52 -5.95
N VAL A 57 -4.33 0.63 -6.00
CA VAL A 57 -3.45 0.57 -4.83
C VAL A 57 -3.81 1.68 -3.84
N CYS A 58 -3.91 2.92 -4.31
CA CYS A 58 -4.21 4.06 -3.44
C CYS A 58 -5.61 3.97 -2.83
N SER A 59 -6.64 3.70 -3.64
CA SER A 59 -8.03 3.68 -3.14
C SER A 59 -8.25 2.58 -2.11
N HIS A 60 -7.73 1.39 -2.36
CA HIS A 60 -7.89 0.27 -1.43
C HIS A 60 -7.10 0.48 -0.15
N LEU A 61 -5.84 0.95 -0.23
CA LEU A 61 -5.08 1.29 0.97
C LEU A 61 -5.77 2.38 1.79
N ILE A 62 -6.24 3.47 1.17
CA ILE A 62 -6.96 4.54 1.87
C ILE A 62 -8.22 3.97 2.54
N SER A 63 -9.04 3.24 1.79
CA SER A 63 -10.27 2.64 2.30
C SER A 63 -10.00 1.68 3.47
N GLY A 64 -8.99 0.82 3.35
CA GLY A 64 -8.61 -0.12 4.39
C GLY A 64 -8.07 0.57 5.65
N LEU A 65 -7.21 1.57 5.50
CA LEU A 65 -6.61 2.32 6.61
C LEU A 65 -7.62 3.20 7.36
N THR A 66 -8.67 3.65 6.68
CA THR A 66 -9.72 4.51 7.26
C THR A 66 -10.98 3.75 7.63
N LYS A 67 -10.96 2.42 7.50
CA LYS A 67 -12.10 1.57 7.73
C LYS A 67 -12.58 1.67 9.18
N LYS A 68 -13.85 1.96 9.35
CA LYS A 68 -14.58 1.77 10.61
C LYS A 68 -15.25 0.41 10.52
N LEU A 69 -14.85 -0.53 11.38
CA LEU A 69 -15.46 -1.85 11.41
C LEU A 69 -16.96 -1.72 11.69
N MET A 70 -17.78 -2.27 10.79
CA MET A 70 -19.21 -2.43 11.03
C MET A 70 -19.52 -3.87 11.44
N GLU A 71 -20.53 -4.05 12.28
CA GLU A 71 -21.00 -5.36 12.70
C GLU A 71 -21.46 -6.17 11.46
N GLY A 72 -20.92 -7.38 11.27
CA GLY A 72 -21.27 -8.26 10.14
C GLY A 72 -20.44 -8.13 8.87
N GLU A 73 -19.39 -7.28 8.83
CA GLU A 73 -18.46 -7.27 7.70
C GLU A 73 -17.63 -8.54 7.61
N GLY A 74 -17.20 -8.89 6.37
CA GLY A 74 -16.36 -10.05 6.06
C GLY A 74 -14.99 -9.98 6.74
N ILE A 75 -14.98 -10.40 8.00
CA ILE A 75 -13.81 -10.58 8.84
C ILE A 75 -13.41 -12.05 8.73
N TYR A 76 -12.14 -12.28 8.43
CA TYR A 76 -11.55 -13.61 8.34
C TYR A 76 -10.63 -13.82 9.53
N LYS A 77 -10.55 -15.07 10.00
CA LYS A 77 -9.58 -15.45 11.02
C LYS A 77 -8.19 -15.60 10.41
N HIS A 78 -7.25 -14.79 10.87
CA HIS A 78 -5.82 -14.96 10.66
C HIS A 78 -5.19 -15.44 11.97
N GLY A 79 -5.09 -16.77 12.12
CA GLY A 79 -4.83 -17.38 13.42
C GLY A 79 -5.95 -17.01 14.41
N ASP A 80 -5.57 -16.43 15.54
CA ASP A 80 -6.51 -15.96 16.57
C ASP A 80 -6.96 -14.50 16.36
N ILE A 81 -6.50 -13.84 15.30
CA ILE A 81 -6.75 -12.42 15.03
C ILE A 81 -7.77 -12.27 13.90
N ASP A 82 -8.78 -11.44 14.14
CA ASP A 82 -9.76 -11.04 13.14
C ASP A 82 -9.19 -9.99 12.19
N VAL A 83 -9.12 -10.29 10.90
CA VAL A 83 -8.61 -9.37 9.87
C VAL A 83 -9.62 -9.15 8.76
N PHE A 84 -9.57 -7.99 8.11
CA PHE A 84 -10.30 -7.72 6.88
C PHE A 84 -9.33 -7.54 5.73
N TRP A 85 -9.74 -7.97 4.54
CA TRP A 85 -8.97 -7.80 3.32
C TRP A 85 -8.92 -6.33 2.91
N ILE A 86 -7.74 -5.85 2.49
CA ILE A 86 -7.52 -4.50 1.95
C ILE A 86 -7.35 -4.57 0.44
N MET A 87 -6.35 -5.33 -0.04
CA MET A 87 -6.07 -5.47 -1.46
C MET A 87 -5.30 -6.75 -1.79
N SER A 88 -5.33 -7.15 -3.06
CA SER A 88 -4.48 -8.19 -3.64
C SER A 88 -3.68 -7.61 -4.79
N LEU A 89 -2.43 -8.03 -4.94
CA LEU A 89 -1.52 -7.55 -5.98
C LEU A 89 -1.31 -8.62 -7.04
N PHE A 90 -1.22 -8.20 -8.30
CA PHE A 90 -1.26 -9.10 -9.45
C PHE A 90 0.00 -9.99 -9.53
N VAL A 91 1.18 -9.39 -9.64
CA VAL A 91 2.45 -10.11 -9.68
C VAL A 91 2.90 -10.40 -8.25
N GLY A 92 3.06 -11.67 -7.88
CA GLY A 92 3.49 -12.06 -6.52
C GLY A 92 2.34 -12.42 -5.58
N HIS A 93 1.10 -12.39 -6.06
CA HIS A 93 -0.12 -12.86 -5.38
C HIS A 93 -0.24 -12.42 -3.91
N ALA A 94 0.39 -11.29 -3.58
CA ALA A 94 0.48 -10.83 -2.22
C ALA A 94 -0.84 -10.15 -1.85
N SER A 95 -1.29 -10.38 -0.62
CA SER A 95 -2.48 -9.75 -0.08
C SER A 95 -2.13 -8.93 1.15
N LEU A 96 -2.78 -7.78 1.26
CA LEU A 96 -2.70 -6.93 2.44
C LEU A 96 -4.01 -7.02 3.21
N TYR A 97 -3.90 -7.16 4.52
CA TYR A 97 -5.02 -7.25 5.44
C TYR A 97 -4.87 -6.23 6.57
N GLY A 98 -6.00 -5.73 7.05
CA GLY A 98 -6.07 -4.81 8.19
C GLY A 98 -6.70 -5.48 9.41
N ASN A 99 -6.30 -5.02 10.59
CA ASN A 99 -7.00 -5.27 11.84
C ASN A 99 -7.04 -3.95 12.62
N VAL A 100 -8.22 -3.59 13.09
CA VAL A 100 -8.39 -2.50 14.07
C VAL A 100 -8.48 -3.17 15.43
N SER A 101 -7.59 -2.77 16.35
CA SER A 101 -7.57 -3.26 17.73
C SER A 101 -7.38 -2.11 18.70
N ASP A 102 -7.56 -2.37 19.99
CA ASP A 102 -7.28 -1.41 21.06
C ASP A 102 -5.81 -0.93 21.07
N MET A 103 -4.90 -1.73 20.49
CA MET A 103 -3.48 -1.39 20.32
C MET A 103 -3.19 -0.55 19.06
N GLY A 104 -4.23 -0.14 18.33
CA GLY A 104 -4.14 0.59 17.07
C GLY A 104 -4.37 -0.29 15.83
N PHE A 105 -4.03 0.26 14.67
CA PHE A 105 -4.20 -0.42 13.39
C PHE A 105 -3.00 -1.32 13.10
N LYS A 106 -3.26 -2.56 12.71
CA LYS A 106 -2.24 -3.52 12.27
C LYS A 106 -2.44 -3.82 10.80
N LEU A 107 -1.36 -3.69 10.03
CA LEU A 107 -1.30 -4.07 8.62
C LEU A 107 -0.49 -5.36 8.51
N PHE A 108 -1.09 -6.37 7.88
CA PHE A 108 -0.48 -7.66 7.60
C PHE A 108 -0.22 -7.76 6.11
N CYS A 109 1.01 -8.15 5.74
CA CYS A 109 1.38 -8.44 4.36
C CYS A 109 1.64 -9.94 4.25
N VAL A 110 0.96 -10.59 3.31
CA VAL A 110 1.09 -12.02 3.02
C VAL A 110 1.65 -12.14 1.62
N GLU A 111 2.78 -12.82 1.47
CA GLU A 111 3.43 -13.11 0.18
C GLU A 111 2.75 -14.29 -0.53
N ASP A 112 3.13 -14.51 -1.80
CA ASP A 112 2.83 -15.74 -2.53
C ASP A 112 3.22 -16.99 -1.72
N GLY A 113 2.35 -17.99 -1.69
CA GLY A 113 2.53 -19.20 -0.88
C GLY A 113 2.13 -19.07 0.59
N GLY A 114 1.55 -17.94 1.02
CA GLY A 114 0.98 -17.78 2.37
C GLY A 114 2.01 -17.42 3.45
N HIS A 115 3.22 -17.00 3.05
CA HIS A 115 4.25 -16.57 3.99
C HIS A 115 3.95 -15.17 4.54
N TYR A 116 4.02 -15.05 5.86
CA TYR A 116 3.72 -13.79 6.55
C TYR A 116 4.96 -12.93 6.72
N LEU A 117 4.86 -11.69 6.27
CA LEU A 117 5.83 -10.65 6.63
C LEU A 117 5.54 -10.11 8.02
N PRO A 118 6.53 -9.46 8.67
CA PRO A 118 6.32 -8.83 9.96
C PRO A 118 5.15 -7.83 9.93
N THR A 119 4.26 -7.93 10.91
CA THR A 119 3.12 -7.03 11.09
C THR A 119 3.59 -5.58 11.28
N ILE A 120 2.94 -4.64 10.59
CA ILE A 120 3.18 -3.22 10.75
C ILE A 120 2.10 -2.64 11.67
N THR A 121 2.50 -2.16 12.84
CA THR A 121 1.61 -1.39 13.72
C THR A 121 1.66 0.09 13.36
N LEU A 122 0.51 0.68 13.09
CA LEU A 122 0.34 2.08 12.70
C LEU A 122 -0.36 2.86 13.82
N THR A 123 0.23 4.00 14.17
CA THR A 123 -0.44 5.00 15.02
C THR A 123 -1.43 5.81 14.19
N GLN A 124 -2.38 6.49 14.83
CA GLN A 124 -3.33 7.35 14.11
C GLN A 124 -2.64 8.44 13.28
N GLN A 125 -1.58 9.06 13.82
CA GLN A 125 -0.79 10.04 13.05
C GLN A 125 -0.17 9.41 11.80
N CYS A 126 0.38 8.19 11.94
CA CYS A 126 0.98 7.48 10.82
C CYS A 126 -0.05 7.15 9.74
N ILE A 127 -1.27 6.76 10.12
CA ILE A 127 -2.39 6.54 9.20
C ILE A 127 -2.73 7.84 8.46
N ASN A 128 -2.87 8.95 9.18
CA ASN A 128 -3.20 10.24 8.57
C ASN A 128 -2.13 10.67 7.55
N ASP A 129 -0.85 10.53 7.91
CA ASP A 129 0.28 10.86 7.02
C ASP A 129 0.29 9.97 5.77
N TRP A 130 -0.04 8.69 5.92
CA TRP A 130 -0.10 7.75 4.81
C TRP A 130 -1.26 8.08 3.87
N VAL A 131 -2.45 8.34 4.43
CA VAL A 131 -3.65 8.71 3.66
C VAL A 131 -3.42 9.99 2.86
N ALA A 132 -2.77 10.99 3.44
CA ALA A 132 -2.44 12.23 2.73
C ALA A 132 -1.53 11.96 1.52
N GLN A 133 -0.40 11.27 1.72
CA GLN A 133 0.52 10.92 0.63
C GLN A 133 -0.11 10.06 -0.46
N LEU A 134 -0.98 9.11 -0.08
CA LEU A 134 -1.71 8.27 -1.03
C LEU A 134 -2.74 9.08 -1.82
N SER A 135 -3.41 10.04 -1.18
CA SER A 135 -4.39 10.91 -1.83
C SER A 135 -3.72 11.83 -2.84
N ASP A 136 -2.57 12.41 -2.49
CA ASP A 136 -1.78 13.25 -3.41
C ASP A 136 -1.34 12.45 -4.65
N LEU A 137 -0.81 11.24 -4.44
CA LEU A 137 -0.40 10.36 -5.54
C LEU A 137 -1.61 9.97 -6.41
N ARG A 138 -2.73 9.59 -5.79
CA ARG A 138 -3.96 9.23 -6.49
C ARG A 138 -4.48 10.37 -7.36
N MET A 139 -4.58 11.58 -6.81
CA MET A 139 -5.06 12.76 -7.55
C MET A 139 -4.20 13.07 -8.76
N LYS A 140 -2.87 12.95 -8.62
CA LYS A 140 -1.95 13.17 -9.75
C LYS A 140 -2.28 12.26 -10.93
N TYR A 141 -2.40 10.95 -10.69
CA TYR A 141 -2.65 9.98 -11.74
C TYR A 141 -4.10 9.88 -12.21
N GLN A 142 -5.08 10.39 -11.44
CA GLN A 142 -6.46 10.55 -11.91
C GLN A 142 -6.61 11.71 -12.90
N SER A 143 -5.77 12.74 -12.79
CA SER A 143 -5.84 13.92 -13.66
C SER A 143 -5.19 13.73 -15.03
N GLU A 144 -4.45 12.63 -15.21
CA GLU A 144 -3.69 12.30 -16.42
C GLU A 144 -4.38 11.26 -17.32
N SER A 145 -5.48 10.65 -16.85
CA SER A 145 -6.32 9.68 -17.58
C SER A 145 -7.49 10.34 -18.32
#